data_AF-A0A1F9WSL8-F1
#
_entry.id   AF-A0A1F9WSL8-F1
#
_cell.length_a   1.000
_cell.length_b   1.000
_cell.length_c   1.000
_cell.angle_alpha   90.00
_cell.angle_beta   90.00
_cell.angle_gamma   90.00
#
_symmetry.space_group_name_H-M   'P 1'
#
loop_
_entity.id
_entity.type
_entity.pdbx_description
1 polymer ?
#
loop_
_entity_poly.entity_id
_entity_poly.type
_entity_poly.pdbx_seq_one_letter_code
_entity_poly.pdbx_strand_id
1 'polypeptide(L)'
;MERVNKENKTLLLILAVAALSNFCEAAPVINSVSGIASAGNSLRISGAGFGSHGDYGGADEYLNYIFENCEAGKITRNPKWSVDGGGGWAKIHTGENRMGSNYNLFNENRATAETYVNAFGETVTTTYRYGIKTNVQNTAPVHKYFYSMWIMFSENFGLIQNTSDGTGIKITMNTPFDETGMKDYFSTGASTMLGAAHLSTNTESGELTSIAGPLSDFCPVRTWHRLDTFVSVPDDTTGFRDEVSWWVDGKHIRTAQQHGFTLQPDPVDVHKVGLISFTGYIYNGTDIPFYVITDDFYLDFTKARVELSDNPAWDETIQAHKEIQQPLSWSENYITINVNQGSFSNGQQAYLYIIDGDGTVNANGYPVRIGSDLTDSAPPDIPEGLSVY
;
A
#
# COMPACT_ATOMS: atom_id res chain seq x y z
N MET A 1 -8.61 -28.91 54.28
CA MET A 1 -7.59 -28.91 53.21
C MET A 1 -8.18 -29.04 51.81
N GLU A 2 -9.34 -29.69 51.61
CA GLU A 2 -9.95 -29.86 50.26
C GLU A 2 -10.65 -28.62 49.68
N ARG A 3 -11.24 -27.73 50.50
CA ARG A 3 -11.95 -26.53 49.99
C ARG A 3 -11.03 -25.49 49.35
N VAL A 4 -9.82 -25.30 49.88
CA VAL A 4 -8.83 -24.33 49.38
C VAL A 4 -8.32 -24.69 47.97
N ASN A 5 -8.36 -25.98 47.62
CA ASN A 5 -7.88 -26.46 46.32
C ASN A 5 -8.89 -26.28 45.17
N LYS A 6 -10.18 -26.05 45.49
CA LYS A 6 -11.22 -25.85 44.48
C LYS A 6 -11.31 -24.38 44.06
N GLU A 7 -11.20 -23.47 45.02
CA GLU A 7 -11.20 -22.01 44.77
C GLU A 7 -9.96 -21.57 43.98
N ASN A 8 -8.77 -22.13 44.27
CA ASN A 8 -7.55 -21.82 43.52
C ASN A 8 -7.58 -22.33 42.07
N LYS A 9 -8.27 -23.44 41.78
CA LYS A 9 -8.43 -23.96 40.41
C LYS A 9 -9.42 -23.11 39.60
N THR A 10 -10.49 -22.62 40.22
CA THR A 10 -11.43 -21.69 39.57
C THR A 10 -10.78 -20.34 39.31
N LEU A 11 -9.97 -19.82 40.24
CA LEU A 11 -9.23 -18.57 40.04
C LEU A 11 -8.16 -18.69 38.94
N LEU A 12 -7.41 -19.80 38.88
CA LEU A 12 -6.48 -20.07 37.78
C LEU A 12 -7.17 -20.21 36.42
N LEU A 13 -8.37 -20.80 36.37
CA LEU A 13 -9.13 -20.95 35.13
C LEU A 13 -9.68 -19.60 34.65
N ILE A 14 -10.12 -18.72 35.56
CA ILE A 14 -10.58 -17.36 35.22
C ILE A 14 -9.40 -16.49 34.76
N LEU A 15 -8.23 -16.59 35.42
CA LEU A 15 -6.99 -15.92 34.98
C LEU A 15 -6.47 -16.48 33.64
N ALA A 16 -6.61 -17.79 33.38
CA ALA A 16 -6.26 -18.38 32.09
C ALA A 16 -7.23 -17.97 30.97
N VAL A 17 -8.54 -17.83 31.26
CA VAL A 17 -9.53 -17.34 30.29
C VAL A 17 -9.37 -15.83 30.04
N ALA A 18 -9.02 -15.04 31.06
CA ALA A 18 -8.70 -13.62 30.91
C ALA A 18 -7.32 -13.36 30.26
N ALA A 19 -6.41 -14.34 30.30
CA ALA A 19 -5.14 -14.30 29.57
C ALA A 19 -5.24 -14.86 28.14
N LEU A 20 -6.30 -15.61 27.84
CA LEU A 20 -6.67 -16.08 26.49
C LEU A 20 -7.60 -15.10 25.74
N SER A 21 -8.14 -14.07 26.41
CA SER A 21 -8.98 -13.04 25.79
C SER A 21 -8.20 -11.93 25.09
N ASN A 22 -6.91 -12.12 24.84
CA ASN A 22 -6.14 -11.21 24.02
C ASN A 22 -6.48 -11.45 22.54
N PHE A 23 -7.30 -10.53 22.02
CA PHE A 23 -7.48 -10.13 20.61
C PHE A 23 -8.22 -11.11 19.68
N CYS A 24 -9.51 -11.31 19.95
CA CYS A 24 -10.46 -11.38 18.85
C CYS A 24 -11.17 -10.03 18.83
N GLU A 25 -10.53 -9.00 18.26
CA GLU A 25 -11.29 -7.80 17.89
C GLU A 25 -12.32 -8.26 16.86
N ALA A 26 -13.59 -7.92 17.13
CA ALA A 26 -14.65 -8.25 16.20
C ALA A 26 -14.36 -7.52 14.89
N ALA A 27 -14.49 -8.23 13.77
CA ALA A 27 -14.34 -7.64 12.45
C ALA A 27 -15.18 -6.34 12.33
N PRO A 28 -14.68 -5.31 11.63
CA PRO A 28 -15.41 -4.08 11.39
C PRO A 28 -16.88 -4.34 10.99
N VAL A 29 -17.81 -3.54 11.52
CA VAL A 29 -19.23 -3.60 11.16
C VAL A 29 -19.71 -2.22 10.74
N ILE A 30 -20.22 -2.11 9.52
CA ILE A 30 -20.80 -0.87 8.99
C ILE A 30 -22.30 -0.86 9.31
N ASN A 31 -22.73 0.09 10.13
CA ASN A 31 -24.13 0.27 10.50
C ASN A 31 -24.85 1.23 9.56
N SER A 32 -24.20 2.31 9.15
CA SER A 32 -24.76 3.25 8.18
C SER A 32 -23.68 3.99 7.41
N VAL A 33 -24.04 4.40 6.20
CA VAL A 33 -23.25 5.28 5.33
C VAL A 33 -24.15 6.42 4.89
N SER A 34 -23.63 7.65 4.92
CA SER A 34 -24.38 8.85 4.51
C SER A 34 -23.49 9.77 3.67
N GLY A 35 -24.10 10.49 2.73
CA GLY A 35 -23.40 11.35 1.76
C GLY A 35 -23.61 10.88 0.31
N ILE A 36 -22.86 11.46 -0.63
CA ILE A 36 -22.99 11.15 -2.06
C ILE A 36 -21.81 10.27 -2.49
N ALA A 37 -22.11 9.07 -3.01
CA ALA A 37 -21.10 8.10 -3.44
C ALA A 37 -20.57 8.42 -4.86
N SER A 38 -19.99 9.60 -5.05
CA SER A 38 -19.35 10.00 -6.33
C SER A 38 -18.07 10.80 -6.10
N ALA A 39 -17.18 10.79 -7.09
CA ALA A 39 -15.87 11.41 -7.01
C ALA A 39 -15.90 12.83 -6.43
N GLY A 40 -15.02 13.10 -5.45
CA GLY A 40 -14.87 14.41 -4.83
C GLY A 40 -15.93 14.78 -3.78
N ASN A 41 -16.94 13.94 -3.56
CA ASN A 41 -17.86 14.06 -2.43
C ASN A 41 -17.34 13.29 -1.22
N SER A 42 -17.87 13.61 -0.04
CA SER A 42 -17.55 12.88 1.18
C SER A 42 -18.63 11.88 1.56
N LEU A 43 -18.19 10.73 2.10
CA LEU A 43 -19.06 9.79 2.80
C LEU A 43 -18.70 9.78 4.28
N ARG A 44 -19.73 9.75 5.12
CA ARG A 44 -19.62 9.49 6.56
C ARG A 44 -20.14 8.09 6.85
N ILE A 45 -19.28 7.29 7.45
CA ILE A 45 -19.51 5.88 7.75
C ILE A 45 -19.57 5.74 9.26
N SER A 46 -20.61 5.08 9.76
CA SER A 46 -20.75 4.78 11.19
C SER A 46 -20.85 3.28 11.42
N GLY A 47 -20.32 2.82 12.56
CA GLY A 47 -20.21 1.41 12.84
C GLY A 47 -19.50 1.11 14.15
N ALA A 48 -18.87 -0.06 14.21
CA ALA A 48 -18.08 -0.51 15.33
C ALA A 48 -16.89 -1.35 14.85
N GLY A 49 -15.85 -1.45 15.69
CA GLY A 49 -14.68 -2.28 15.41
C GLY A 49 -13.78 -1.73 14.30
N PHE A 50 -13.80 -0.42 14.04
CA PHE A 50 -12.95 0.18 13.02
C PHE A 50 -11.50 0.37 13.49
N GLY A 51 -11.26 0.23 14.79
CA GLY A 51 -10.02 0.64 15.45
C GLY A 51 -9.85 2.16 15.46
N SER A 52 -8.87 2.64 16.23
CA SER A 52 -8.41 4.02 16.14
C SER A 52 -7.22 4.09 15.20
N HIS A 53 -7.22 5.08 14.32
CA HIS A 53 -6.06 5.40 13.49
C HIS A 53 -5.93 6.92 13.49
N GLY A 54 -4.70 7.42 13.66
CA GLY A 54 -4.42 8.83 13.96
C GLY A 54 -4.88 9.80 12.87
N ASP A 55 -4.61 11.09 13.08
CA ASP A 55 -5.24 12.18 12.32
C ASP A 55 -5.05 12.09 10.80
N TYR A 56 -6.06 11.55 10.11
CA TYR A 56 -6.25 11.58 8.66
C TYR A 56 -6.48 13.02 8.09
N GLY A 57 -6.16 14.06 8.85
CA GLY A 57 -6.34 15.47 8.49
C GLY A 57 -5.56 16.47 9.33
N GLY A 58 -4.54 16.02 10.08
CA GLY A 58 -3.75 16.88 10.96
C GLY A 58 -2.68 17.68 10.22
N ALA A 59 -2.42 18.91 10.70
CA ALA A 59 -1.25 19.72 10.33
C ALA A 59 0.04 19.23 11.00
N ASP A 60 0.07 17.96 11.45
CA ASP A 60 1.25 17.36 12.04
C ASP A 60 2.37 17.28 11.01
N GLU A 61 3.60 17.41 11.50
CA GLU A 61 4.81 17.39 10.69
C GLU A 61 4.96 16.05 9.92
N TYR A 62 4.34 14.98 10.43
CA TYR A 62 4.41 13.62 9.91
C TYR A 62 3.00 13.07 9.68
N LEU A 63 2.70 12.58 8.47
CA LEU A 63 1.39 11.96 8.19
C LEU A 63 1.47 10.46 8.46
N ASN A 64 0.47 9.88 9.13
CA ASN A 64 0.35 8.43 9.28
C ASN A 64 -0.09 7.73 7.98
N TYR A 65 -0.51 8.50 6.96
CA TYR A 65 -0.89 8.01 5.64
C TYR A 65 -0.62 9.05 4.54
N ILE A 66 -0.58 8.63 3.28
CA ILE A 66 -0.47 9.49 2.11
C ILE A 66 -1.45 8.99 1.05
N PHE A 67 -2.15 9.92 0.39
CA PHE A 67 -2.93 9.64 -0.81
C PHE A 67 -2.67 10.72 -1.87
N GLU A 68 -2.25 10.33 -3.07
CA GLU A 68 -2.03 11.22 -4.21
C GLU A 68 -2.60 10.58 -5.48
N ASN A 69 -3.67 11.18 -6.00
CA ASN A 69 -4.40 10.71 -7.18
C ASN A 69 -4.07 11.50 -8.45
N CYS A 70 -3.08 12.40 -8.42
CA CYS A 70 -2.61 13.20 -9.54
C CYS A 70 -3.63 14.17 -10.16
N GLU A 71 -4.90 14.13 -9.74
CA GLU A 71 -6.02 14.85 -10.36
C GLU A 71 -5.89 16.37 -10.30
N ALA A 72 -5.01 16.88 -9.45
CA ALA A 72 -4.63 18.30 -9.43
C ALA A 72 -3.76 18.72 -10.64
N GLY A 73 -3.41 17.82 -11.55
CA GLY A 73 -2.52 18.06 -12.69
C GLY A 73 -1.08 18.36 -12.28
N LYS A 74 -0.73 18.00 -11.04
CA LYS A 74 0.57 18.16 -10.40
C LYS A 74 0.66 17.17 -9.26
N ILE A 75 1.87 16.75 -8.91
CA ILE A 75 2.10 16.17 -7.59
C ILE A 75 1.87 17.29 -6.61
N THR A 76 0.84 17.14 -5.78
CA THR A 76 0.45 18.15 -4.81
C THR A 76 1.58 18.23 -3.81
N ARG A 77 2.43 19.25 -3.94
CA ARG A 77 3.52 19.54 -3.00
C ARG A 77 2.94 19.91 -1.64
N ASN A 78 2.52 18.90 -0.88
CA ASN A 78 2.76 18.90 0.54
C ASN A 78 4.29 19.03 0.70
N PRO A 79 4.87 19.82 1.62
CA PRO A 79 6.32 19.91 1.85
C PRO A 79 7.05 18.55 1.97
N LYS A 80 6.29 17.46 2.08
CA LYS A 80 6.65 16.06 2.30
C LYS A 80 7.01 15.29 1.02
N TRP A 81 6.49 15.70 -0.14
CA TRP A 81 6.86 15.10 -1.43
C TRP A 81 8.09 15.80 -1.99
N SER A 82 9.14 15.03 -2.27
CA SER A 82 10.29 15.52 -3.03
C SER A 82 10.44 14.67 -4.28
N VAL A 83 10.39 15.31 -5.44
CA VAL A 83 10.89 14.72 -6.69
C VAL A 83 12.41 14.86 -6.59
N ASP A 84 13.10 13.75 -6.34
CA ASP A 84 14.55 13.80 -6.24
C ASP A 84 15.18 14.01 -7.61
N GLY A 85 16.29 14.74 -7.64
CA GLY A 85 17.14 14.86 -8.81
C GLY A 85 16.58 15.77 -9.91
N GLY A 86 16.50 17.08 -9.64
CA GLY A 86 16.78 18.18 -10.59
C GLY A 86 16.20 18.20 -12.01
N GLY A 87 15.33 17.29 -12.43
CA GLY A 87 15.00 17.15 -13.85
C GLY A 87 13.89 16.15 -14.19
N GLY A 88 12.63 16.44 -13.87
CA GLY A 88 11.48 16.05 -14.71
C GLY A 88 11.26 14.57 -15.10
N TRP A 89 11.75 13.60 -14.32
CA TRP A 89 11.72 12.17 -14.71
C TRP A 89 10.34 11.50 -14.52
N ALA A 90 9.64 11.83 -13.44
CA ALA A 90 8.22 11.59 -13.29
C ALA A 90 7.48 12.85 -13.75
N LYS A 91 6.62 12.72 -14.77
CA LYS A 91 5.85 13.85 -15.32
C LYS A 91 4.36 13.57 -15.28
N ILE A 92 3.60 14.63 -15.03
CA ILE A 92 2.15 14.58 -15.20
C ILE A 92 1.85 14.27 -16.68
N HIS A 93 0.97 13.31 -16.88
CA HIS A 93 0.64 12.75 -18.17
C HIS A 93 -0.88 12.64 -18.32
N THR A 94 -1.37 12.95 -19.52
CA THR A 94 -2.80 12.98 -19.88
C THR A 94 -3.16 11.94 -20.93
N GLY A 95 -2.21 11.08 -21.31
CA GLY A 95 -2.42 9.97 -22.22
C GLY A 95 -2.56 8.66 -21.44
N GLU A 96 -3.23 7.67 -22.04
CA GLU A 96 -3.40 6.34 -21.45
C GLU A 96 -3.99 6.35 -20.03
N ASN A 97 -4.80 7.36 -19.74
CA ASN A 97 -5.35 7.55 -18.41
C ASN A 97 -6.14 6.34 -17.96
N ARG A 98 -6.02 6.04 -16.66
CA ARG A 98 -6.95 5.16 -16.00
C ARG A 98 -8.36 5.72 -16.14
N MET A 99 -9.35 4.85 -16.34
CA MET A 99 -10.74 5.30 -16.42
C MET A 99 -11.10 5.99 -15.09
N GLY A 100 -11.61 7.22 -15.16
CA GLY A 100 -11.89 8.05 -13.99
C GLY A 100 -10.82 9.11 -13.71
N SER A 101 -9.61 8.97 -14.26
CA SER A 101 -8.50 9.88 -14.03
C SER A 101 -8.29 10.86 -15.20
N ASN A 102 -8.00 12.12 -14.87
CA ASN A 102 -7.60 13.14 -15.86
C ASN A 102 -6.08 13.20 -16.02
N TYR A 103 -5.34 12.81 -14.98
CA TYR A 103 -3.90 12.89 -14.93
C TYR A 103 -3.33 11.64 -14.29
N ASN A 104 -2.14 11.24 -14.71
CA ASN A 104 -1.38 10.17 -14.07
C ASN A 104 0.10 10.57 -14.08
N LEU A 105 0.93 9.76 -13.45
CA LEU A 105 2.37 9.93 -13.46
C LEU A 105 3.01 9.00 -14.46
N PHE A 106 3.70 9.58 -15.43
CA PHE A 106 4.47 8.86 -16.43
C PHE A 106 5.95 8.89 -16.06
N ASN A 107 6.55 7.71 -16.05
CA ASN A 107 7.95 7.49 -15.74
C ASN A 107 8.60 6.77 -16.93
N GLU A 108 9.51 7.44 -17.65
CA GLU A 108 10.24 6.85 -18.77
C GLU A 108 11.70 6.59 -18.44
N ASN A 109 12.26 5.55 -19.06
CA ASN A 109 13.70 5.38 -19.17
C ASN A 109 14.27 6.45 -20.11
N ARG A 110 14.65 7.60 -19.57
CA ARG A 110 15.52 8.55 -20.26
C ARG A 110 16.76 8.76 -19.39
N ALA A 111 17.89 8.20 -19.81
CA ALA A 111 19.10 8.14 -19.00
C ALA A 111 19.84 9.48 -18.96
N THR A 112 20.22 9.96 -17.77
CA THR A 112 21.58 10.51 -17.60
C THR A 112 22.46 9.33 -17.22
N ALA A 113 23.29 8.90 -18.17
CA ALA A 113 24.25 7.82 -17.99
C ALA A 113 25.59 8.40 -17.51
N GLU A 114 26.11 7.90 -16.38
CA GLU A 114 27.49 8.10 -15.98
C GLU A 114 28.32 6.89 -16.43
N THR A 115 29.35 7.13 -17.23
CA THR A 115 30.28 6.09 -17.64
C THR A 115 31.59 6.23 -16.84
N TYR A 116 32.00 5.18 -16.15
CA TYR A 116 33.28 5.09 -15.45
C TYR A 116 33.95 3.74 -15.70
N VAL A 117 35.24 3.64 -15.40
CA VAL A 117 35.97 2.36 -15.44
C VAL A 117 36.04 1.83 -14.03
N ASN A 118 35.53 0.61 -13.80
CA ASN A 118 35.54 0.01 -12.46
C ASN A 118 36.96 -0.45 -12.06
N ALA A 119 37.12 -0.92 -10.82
CA ALA A 119 38.41 -1.37 -10.29
C ALA A 119 39.03 -2.57 -11.07
N PHE A 120 38.26 -3.23 -11.93
CA PHE A 120 38.68 -4.36 -12.76
C PHE A 120 39.03 -3.96 -14.20
N GLY A 121 38.98 -2.67 -14.53
CA GLY A 121 39.28 -2.18 -15.88
C GLY A 121 38.11 -2.29 -16.86
N GLU A 122 36.92 -2.62 -16.39
CA GLU A 122 35.72 -2.73 -17.22
C GLU A 122 35.04 -1.36 -17.31
N THR A 123 34.62 -0.98 -18.52
CA THR A 123 33.79 0.20 -18.71
C THR A 123 32.38 -0.10 -18.24
N VAL A 124 31.95 0.66 -17.24
CA VAL A 124 30.65 0.58 -16.60
C VAL A 124 29.87 1.84 -16.95
N THR A 125 28.63 1.67 -17.37
CA THR A 125 27.68 2.79 -17.54
C THR A 125 26.55 2.63 -16.54
N THR A 126 26.53 3.48 -15.51
CA THR A 126 25.46 3.53 -14.51
C THR A 126 24.44 4.58 -14.93
N THR A 127 23.16 4.18 -14.99
CA THR A 127 22.07 5.13 -15.17
C THR A 127 21.32 5.29 -13.85
N TYR A 128 21.45 6.47 -13.24
CA TYR A 128 20.63 6.85 -12.08
C TYR A 128 19.25 7.26 -12.57
N ARG A 129 18.18 6.75 -11.95
CA ARG A 129 16.80 7.07 -12.33
C ARG A 129 15.97 7.32 -11.07
N TYR A 130 15.59 8.56 -10.84
CA TYR A 130 14.81 8.95 -9.67
C TYR A 130 13.33 9.05 -10.04
N GLY A 131 12.47 8.44 -9.23
CA GLY A 131 11.03 8.63 -9.31
C GLY A 131 10.54 9.49 -8.16
N ILE A 132 9.49 9.05 -7.48
CA ILE A 132 8.81 9.86 -6.47
C ILE A 132 9.13 9.32 -5.09
N LYS A 133 9.52 10.22 -4.18
CA LYS A 133 9.79 9.87 -2.79
C LYS A 133 9.09 10.84 -1.83
N THR A 134 8.85 10.34 -0.63
CA THR A 134 8.31 11.11 0.48
C THR A 134 9.12 10.82 1.73
N ASN A 135 9.30 11.85 2.56
CA ASN A 135 9.87 11.69 3.88
C ASN A 135 8.78 11.17 4.80
N VAL A 136 9.06 10.08 5.49
CA VAL A 136 8.20 9.51 6.51
C VAL A 136 8.96 9.44 7.82
N GLN A 137 8.29 9.75 8.93
CA GLN A 137 8.84 9.46 10.24
C GLN A 137 7.98 8.36 10.82
N ASN A 138 8.57 7.18 10.96
CA ASN A 138 7.96 6.08 11.68
C ASN A 138 8.81 5.84 12.93
N THR A 139 8.37 6.37 14.07
CA THR A 139 9.08 6.25 15.36
C THR A 139 8.64 5.02 16.15
N ALA A 140 7.88 4.09 15.55
CA ALA A 140 7.36 2.92 16.23
C ALA A 140 8.39 1.77 16.26
N PRO A 141 8.39 0.94 17.32
CA PRO A 141 9.29 -0.22 17.45
C PRO A 141 8.92 -1.41 16.53
N VAL A 142 7.86 -1.26 15.74
CA VAL A 142 7.47 -2.17 14.68
C VAL A 142 7.11 -1.32 13.49
N HIS A 143 7.87 -1.50 12.42
CA HIS A 143 7.73 -0.73 11.20
C HIS A 143 6.79 -1.47 10.24
N LYS A 144 5.51 -1.08 10.28
CA LYS A 144 4.47 -1.55 9.35
C LYS A 144 4.30 -0.53 8.21
N TYR A 145 4.10 -1.04 7.00
CA TYR A 145 3.83 -0.23 5.81
C TYR A 145 2.86 -0.97 4.91
N PHE A 146 1.69 -0.40 4.67
CA PHE A 146 0.84 -0.78 3.55
C PHE A 146 0.98 0.27 2.46
N TYR A 147 1.14 -0.19 1.23
CA TYR A 147 1.21 0.71 0.09
C TYR A 147 0.42 0.13 -1.09
N SER A 148 -0.10 1.03 -1.92
CA SER A 148 -0.83 0.70 -3.13
C SER A 148 -0.56 1.72 -4.23
N MET A 149 -0.57 1.28 -5.48
CA MET A 149 -0.74 2.15 -6.63
C MET A 149 -1.47 1.42 -7.76
N TRP A 150 -2.14 2.17 -8.61
CA TRP A 150 -2.46 1.74 -9.96
C TRP A 150 -1.23 1.87 -10.86
N ILE A 151 -1.02 0.89 -11.73
CA ILE A 151 0.15 0.81 -12.57
C ILE A 151 -0.15 0.21 -13.95
N MET A 152 0.50 0.76 -14.98
CA MET A 152 0.55 0.21 -16.34
C MET A 152 2.00 0.13 -16.82
N PHE A 153 2.39 -1.04 -17.31
CA PHE A 153 3.71 -1.28 -17.91
C PHE A 153 3.69 -1.12 -19.43
N SER A 154 4.69 -0.47 -20.00
CA SER A 154 4.93 -0.51 -21.45
C SER A 154 5.32 -1.91 -21.95
N GLU A 155 5.16 -2.16 -23.25
CA GLU A 155 5.46 -3.45 -23.91
C GLU A 155 6.89 -3.95 -23.64
N ASN A 156 7.84 -3.02 -23.54
CA ASN A 156 9.26 -3.34 -23.37
C ASN A 156 9.66 -3.61 -21.92
N PHE A 157 8.76 -3.41 -20.95
CA PHE A 157 9.10 -3.58 -19.53
C PHE A 157 9.52 -5.02 -19.20
N GLY A 158 8.83 -6.01 -19.78
CA GLY A 158 9.16 -7.43 -19.59
C GLY A 158 10.46 -7.87 -20.27
N LEU A 159 11.01 -7.04 -21.16
CA LEU A 159 12.26 -7.31 -21.89
C LEU A 159 13.50 -6.79 -21.16
N ILE A 160 13.32 -6.06 -20.05
CA ILE A 160 14.42 -5.55 -19.25
C ILE A 160 15.14 -6.75 -18.62
N GLN A 161 16.43 -6.89 -18.92
CA GLN A 161 17.31 -7.87 -18.29
C GLN A 161 18.40 -7.11 -17.54
N ASN A 162 18.56 -7.36 -16.24
CA ASN A 162 19.67 -6.84 -15.46
C ASN A 162 20.57 -7.99 -14.97
N THR A 163 21.86 -7.70 -14.85
CA THR A 163 22.92 -8.61 -14.40
C THR A 163 23.46 -8.23 -13.02
N SER A 164 23.16 -7.04 -12.50
CA SER A 164 23.49 -6.63 -11.12
C SER A 164 22.58 -5.48 -10.63
N ASP A 165 22.02 -5.64 -9.43
CA ASP A 165 21.25 -4.65 -8.66
C ASP A 165 20.04 -3.99 -9.37
N GLY A 166 18.98 -4.79 -9.50
CA GLY A 166 17.58 -4.38 -9.40
C GLY A 166 17.13 -3.17 -10.20
N THR A 167 16.83 -3.37 -11.49
CA THR A 167 15.91 -2.49 -12.24
C THR A 167 14.49 -2.86 -11.90
N GLY A 168 13.67 -1.88 -11.56
CA GLY A 168 12.23 -2.03 -11.44
C GLY A 168 11.67 -1.22 -10.29
N ILE A 169 10.35 -1.25 -10.14
CA ILE A 169 9.60 -0.38 -9.24
C ILE A 169 9.79 -0.88 -7.83
N LYS A 170 10.44 -0.05 -7.03
CA LYS A 170 10.74 -0.33 -5.64
C LYS A 170 10.00 0.65 -4.76
N ILE A 171 9.39 0.10 -3.72
CA ILE A 171 9.36 0.77 -2.45
C ILE A 171 10.76 0.67 -1.90
N THR A 172 11.45 1.78 -1.64
CA THR A 172 12.73 1.76 -0.93
C THR A 172 12.58 2.50 0.37
N MET A 173 12.98 1.87 1.47
CA MET A 173 13.15 2.50 2.78
C MET A 173 14.64 2.76 2.95
N ASN A 174 15.04 4.04 2.91
CA ASN A 174 16.43 4.45 3.09
C ASN A 174 16.61 5.13 4.44
N THR A 175 17.71 4.81 5.13
CA THR A 175 18.32 5.70 6.13
C THR A 175 19.01 6.89 5.44
N PRO A 176 19.28 8.00 6.16
CA PRO A 176 19.97 9.14 5.60
C PRO A 176 21.31 8.75 4.97
N PHE A 177 21.63 9.40 3.85
CA PHE A 177 22.88 9.22 3.13
C PHE A 177 24.03 9.71 4.02
N ASP A 178 24.91 8.82 4.46
CA ASP A 178 26.23 9.25 4.94
C ASP A 178 27.22 9.30 3.76
N GLU A 179 28.31 10.07 3.92
CA GLU A 179 29.32 10.29 2.89
C GLU A 179 30.07 9.00 2.46
N THR A 180 29.74 7.84 3.05
CA THR A 180 30.38 6.54 2.77
C THR A 180 29.51 5.55 1.98
N GLY A 181 28.26 5.89 1.65
CA GLY A 181 27.37 5.07 0.80
C GLY A 181 26.07 4.63 1.50
N MET A 182 25.13 4.06 0.74
CA MET A 182 23.86 3.53 1.29
C MET A 182 24.16 2.39 2.27
N LYS A 183 23.95 2.62 3.57
CA LYS A 183 24.25 1.62 4.60
C LYS A 183 23.11 0.69 4.96
N ASP A 184 21.84 1.04 4.71
CA ASP A 184 20.73 0.13 4.98
C ASP A 184 19.57 0.45 4.03
N TYR A 185 19.19 -0.50 3.18
CA TYR A 185 17.97 -0.37 2.38
C TYR A 185 17.15 -1.66 2.39
N PHE A 186 15.87 -1.50 2.69
CA PHE A 186 14.84 -2.48 2.33
C PHE A 186 14.20 -2.02 1.03
N SER A 187 14.08 -2.93 0.06
CA SER A 187 13.26 -2.66 -1.11
C SER A 187 12.34 -3.81 -1.46
N THR A 188 11.09 -3.50 -1.81
CA THR A 188 10.11 -4.47 -2.30
C THR A 188 9.39 -3.92 -3.52
N GLY A 189 9.04 -4.80 -4.46
CA GLY A 189 8.23 -4.44 -5.62
C GLY A 189 8.58 -5.29 -6.82
N ALA A 190 8.40 -4.73 -8.01
CA ALA A 190 8.67 -5.40 -9.27
C ALA A 190 10.14 -5.19 -9.68
N SER A 191 10.98 -6.23 -9.74
CA SER A 191 12.39 -6.12 -10.18
C SER A 191 12.81 -7.17 -11.20
N THR A 192 13.78 -6.84 -12.07
CA THR A 192 14.26 -7.72 -13.15
C THR A 192 15.70 -8.18 -12.87
N MET A 193 15.92 -8.97 -11.81
CA MET A 193 17.30 -9.29 -11.39
C MET A 193 17.93 -10.54 -12.01
N LEU A 194 17.16 -11.39 -12.70
CA LEU A 194 17.67 -12.59 -13.37
C LEU A 194 16.77 -12.98 -14.56
N GLY A 195 16.54 -12.04 -15.48
CA GLY A 195 15.62 -12.22 -16.59
C GLY A 195 14.38 -11.33 -16.46
N ALA A 196 13.18 -11.91 -16.48
CA ALA A 196 11.92 -11.16 -16.45
C ALA A 196 11.73 -10.33 -15.17
N ALA A 197 10.80 -9.36 -15.19
CA ALA A 197 10.39 -8.65 -13.98
C ALA A 197 9.65 -9.60 -13.02
N HIS A 198 9.91 -9.53 -11.72
CA HIS A 198 9.34 -10.37 -10.67
C HIS A 198 8.92 -9.53 -9.48
N LEU A 199 7.90 -9.98 -8.72
CA LEU A 199 7.72 -9.47 -7.36
C LEU A 199 8.84 -10.04 -6.46
N SER A 200 9.59 -9.13 -5.84
CA SER A 200 10.82 -9.45 -5.11
C SER A 200 11.02 -8.48 -3.96
N THR A 201 11.70 -8.98 -2.93
CA THR A 201 12.30 -8.18 -1.85
C THR A 201 13.81 -8.26 -1.92
N ASN A 202 14.48 -7.13 -1.69
CA ASN A 202 15.93 -7.03 -1.64
C ASN A 202 16.33 -6.30 -0.35
N THR A 203 17.37 -6.82 0.28
CA THR A 203 17.96 -6.31 1.52
C THR A 203 19.47 -6.15 1.33
N GLU A 204 20.09 -5.36 2.20
CA GLU A 204 21.55 -5.23 2.25
C GLU A 204 22.26 -6.57 2.51
N SER A 205 21.63 -7.49 3.27
CA SER A 205 22.15 -8.86 3.49
C SER A 205 22.20 -9.72 2.22
N GLY A 206 21.74 -9.20 1.07
CA GLY A 206 21.88 -9.85 -0.23
C GLY A 206 20.84 -10.93 -0.52
N GLU A 207 19.75 -10.99 0.25
CA GLU A 207 18.75 -12.05 0.09
C GLU A 207 17.69 -11.63 -0.94
N LEU A 208 17.93 -12.04 -2.18
CA LEU A 208 17.04 -11.86 -3.32
C LEU A 208 16.18 -13.11 -3.52
N THR A 209 15.01 -13.14 -2.91
CA THR A 209 14.04 -14.21 -3.17
C THR A 209 13.04 -13.73 -4.23
N SER A 210 13.15 -14.28 -5.46
CA SER A 210 12.05 -14.21 -6.43
C SER A 210 10.92 -15.09 -5.91
N ILE A 211 9.79 -14.46 -5.61
CA ILE A 211 8.80 -15.06 -4.72
C ILE A 211 7.49 -15.38 -5.47
N ALA A 212 7.11 -14.65 -6.51
CA ALA A 212 5.80 -14.84 -7.14
C ALA A 212 5.81 -15.35 -8.59
N GLY A 213 6.96 -15.58 -9.23
CA GLY A 213 7.02 -15.79 -10.69
C GLY A 213 7.08 -14.45 -11.46
N PRO A 214 7.10 -14.46 -12.80
CA PRO A 214 7.25 -13.24 -13.57
C PRO A 214 5.99 -12.37 -13.50
N LEU A 215 6.18 -11.06 -13.37
CA LEU A 215 5.12 -10.07 -13.24
C LEU A 215 4.16 -10.11 -14.43
N SER A 216 4.64 -10.50 -15.62
CA SER A 216 3.81 -10.68 -16.82
C SER A 216 2.67 -11.69 -16.64
N ASP A 217 2.79 -12.62 -15.69
CA ASP A 217 1.76 -13.62 -15.42
C ASP A 217 0.57 -13.03 -14.66
N PHE A 218 0.75 -11.88 -14.00
CA PHE A 218 -0.26 -11.23 -13.15
C PHE A 218 -0.63 -9.83 -13.65
N CYS A 219 0.31 -9.12 -14.26
CA CYS A 219 0.16 -7.78 -14.79
C CYS A 219 0.59 -7.75 -16.27
N PRO A 220 -0.29 -8.16 -17.21
CA PRO A 220 -0.05 -7.96 -18.63
C PRO A 220 0.35 -6.50 -18.95
N VAL A 221 1.19 -6.34 -19.98
CA VAL A 221 1.61 -5.00 -20.43
C VAL A 221 0.43 -4.25 -21.06
N ARG A 222 0.45 -2.92 -20.99
CA ARG A 222 -0.57 -2.00 -21.52
C ARG A 222 -1.96 -2.13 -20.90
N THR A 223 -2.06 -2.74 -19.72
CA THR A 223 -3.28 -2.77 -18.92
C THR A 223 -2.99 -2.18 -17.54
N TRP A 224 -4.01 -1.51 -16.99
CA TRP A 224 -3.94 -0.98 -15.64
C TRP A 224 -4.17 -2.12 -14.64
N HIS A 225 -3.28 -2.22 -13.68
CA HIS A 225 -3.35 -3.16 -12.56
C HIS A 225 -3.16 -2.42 -11.27
N ARG A 226 -3.80 -2.89 -10.19
CA ARG A 226 -3.52 -2.39 -8.85
C ARG A 226 -2.49 -3.30 -8.20
N LEU A 227 -1.38 -2.72 -7.74
CA LEU A 227 -0.35 -3.44 -7.00
C LEU A 227 -0.38 -2.99 -5.55
N ASP A 228 -0.67 -3.92 -4.64
CA ASP A 228 -0.61 -3.67 -3.20
C ASP A 228 0.57 -4.41 -2.58
N THR A 229 1.17 -3.81 -1.56
CA THR A 229 2.22 -4.46 -0.77
C THR A 229 2.07 -4.09 0.69
N PHE A 230 2.18 -5.10 1.56
CA PHE A 230 2.29 -4.92 2.99
C PHE A 230 3.66 -5.39 3.47
N VAL A 231 4.26 -4.63 4.36
CA VAL A 231 5.54 -4.93 5.00
C VAL A 231 5.37 -4.76 6.50
N SER A 232 5.87 -5.72 7.28
CA SER A 232 5.98 -5.61 8.73
C SER A 232 7.37 -6.05 9.14
N VAL A 233 8.14 -5.13 9.72
CA VAL A 233 9.49 -5.35 10.22
C VAL A 233 9.51 -5.02 11.71
N PRO A 234 9.64 -6.00 12.62
CA PRO A 234 9.80 -5.74 14.03
C PRO A 234 11.27 -5.52 14.41
N ASP A 235 11.53 -4.67 15.40
CA ASP A 235 12.89 -4.36 15.87
C ASP A 235 13.57 -5.53 16.63
N ASP A 236 12.86 -6.64 16.85
CA ASP A 236 13.36 -7.79 17.59
C ASP A 236 14.18 -8.74 16.71
N THR A 237 15.45 -8.90 17.05
CA THR A 237 16.43 -9.75 16.33
C THR A 237 16.27 -11.26 16.56
N THR A 238 15.27 -11.71 17.33
CA THR A 238 15.12 -13.13 17.71
C THR A 238 13.94 -13.82 16.99
N GLY A 239 14.17 -14.46 15.83
CA GLY A 239 13.16 -15.29 15.12
C GLY A 239 12.75 -14.79 13.73
N PHE A 240 12.05 -15.63 12.95
CA PHE A 240 11.37 -15.22 11.70
C PHE A 240 10.27 -14.24 12.07
N ARG A 241 10.42 -12.96 11.76
CA ARG A 241 9.39 -11.98 12.18
C ARG A 241 9.02 -10.94 11.14
N ASP A 242 9.76 -10.93 10.05
CA ASP A 242 9.45 -10.05 8.95
C ASP A 242 8.34 -10.63 8.09
N GLU A 243 7.39 -9.82 7.67
CA GLU A 243 6.35 -10.20 6.73
C GLU A 243 6.38 -9.27 5.53
N VAL A 244 6.37 -9.85 4.32
CA VAL A 244 6.02 -9.13 3.10
C VAL A 244 4.91 -9.87 2.38
N SER A 245 3.85 -9.14 2.06
CA SER A 245 2.68 -9.66 1.38
C SER A 245 2.38 -8.82 0.14
N TRP A 246 1.98 -9.46 -0.97
CA TRP A 246 1.66 -8.79 -2.23
C TRP A 246 0.28 -9.19 -2.73
N TRP A 247 -0.41 -8.21 -3.32
CA TRP A 247 -1.65 -8.41 -4.06
C TRP A 247 -1.59 -7.75 -5.43
N VAL A 248 -2.25 -8.36 -6.41
CA VAL A 248 -2.48 -7.79 -7.74
C VAL A 248 -3.97 -7.85 -8.03
N ASP A 249 -4.56 -6.70 -8.34
CA ASP A 249 -6.00 -6.54 -8.61
C ASP A 249 -6.86 -7.16 -7.49
N GLY A 250 -6.49 -6.88 -6.24
CA GLY A 250 -7.16 -7.39 -5.04
C GLY A 250 -6.90 -8.87 -4.71
N LYS A 251 -6.24 -9.61 -5.61
CA LYS A 251 -5.88 -11.01 -5.38
C LYS A 251 -4.55 -11.12 -4.65
N HIS A 252 -4.53 -11.78 -3.50
CA HIS A 252 -3.34 -12.18 -2.78
C HIS A 252 -2.50 -13.11 -3.65
N ILE A 253 -1.27 -12.69 -3.89
CA ILE A 253 -0.30 -13.44 -4.70
C ILE A 253 0.57 -14.29 -3.79
N ARG A 254 1.13 -13.68 -2.75
CA ARG A 254 1.99 -14.39 -1.80
C ARG A 254 2.21 -13.58 -0.53
N THR A 255 2.47 -14.31 0.55
CA THR A 255 3.15 -13.82 1.75
C THR A 255 4.48 -14.55 1.90
N ALA A 256 5.53 -13.82 2.23
CA ALA A 256 6.83 -14.35 2.58
C ALA A 256 7.20 -13.88 3.99
N GLN A 257 7.86 -14.77 4.74
CA GLN A 257 8.42 -14.48 6.04
C GLN A 257 9.91 -14.83 6.04
N GLN A 258 10.74 -13.97 6.61
CA GLN A 258 12.19 -14.14 6.59
C GLN A 258 12.83 -13.67 7.91
N HIS A 259 14.09 -14.06 8.10
CA HIS A 259 14.96 -13.56 9.16
C HIS A 259 15.80 -12.41 8.60
N GLY A 260 15.85 -11.28 9.31
CA GLY A 260 16.97 -10.36 9.18
C GLY A 260 16.77 -9.15 8.28
N PHE A 261 15.55 -8.61 8.17
CA PHE A 261 15.42 -7.17 7.94
C PHE A 261 15.90 -6.45 9.21
N THR A 262 17.21 -6.47 9.45
CA THR A 262 17.80 -5.73 10.55
C THR A 262 17.77 -4.27 10.12
N LEU A 263 16.76 -3.52 10.54
CA LEU A 263 16.97 -2.08 10.69
C LEU A 263 18.02 -1.96 11.78
N GLN A 264 19.18 -1.36 11.47
CA GLN A 264 20.08 -1.01 12.56
C GLN A 264 19.29 -0.22 13.61
N PRO A 265 19.56 -0.43 14.90
CA PRO A 265 18.88 0.26 15.98
C PRO A 265 19.37 1.72 16.01
N ASP A 266 18.95 2.52 15.03
CA ASP A 266 19.13 3.97 15.06
C ASP A 266 17.75 4.63 15.24
N PRO A 267 17.38 4.99 16.48
CA PRO A 267 16.00 5.28 16.86
C PRO A 267 15.52 6.70 16.47
N VAL A 268 16.07 7.33 15.43
CA VAL A 268 15.85 8.77 15.22
C VAL A 268 15.69 9.24 13.77
N ASP A 269 15.81 8.37 12.76
CA ASP A 269 15.91 8.88 11.39
C ASP A 269 14.60 8.95 10.62
N VAL A 270 14.44 10.06 9.89
CA VAL A 270 13.43 10.24 8.85
C VAL A 270 13.73 9.23 7.74
N HIS A 271 12.90 8.20 7.63
CA HIS A 271 12.96 7.28 6.51
C HIS A 271 12.49 7.98 5.24
N LYS A 272 13.12 7.67 4.11
CA LYS A 272 12.57 8.02 2.80
C LYS A 272 11.87 6.81 2.26
N VAL A 273 10.59 6.95 1.91
CA VAL A 273 9.85 5.98 1.12
C VAL A 273 9.88 6.46 -0.33
N GLY A 274 10.69 5.81 -1.15
CA GLY A 274 10.55 5.91 -2.61
C GLY A 274 9.35 5.08 -3.03
N LEU A 275 8.37 5.63 -3.74
CA LEU A 275 7.20 4.90 -4.24
C LEU A 275 7.45 4.32 -5.63
N ILE A 276 8.27 5.03 -6.42
CA ILE A 276 8.81 4.55 -7.68
C ILE A 276 10.26 4.95 -7.70
N SER A 277 11.16 3.98 -7.84
CA SER A 277 12.56 4.20 -8.15
C SER A 277 12.94 3.21 -9.25
N PHE A 278 13.84 3.60 -10.16
CA PHE A 278 14.46 2.65 -11.06
C PHE A 278 15.97 2.68 -10.80
N THR A 279 16.62 1.53 -10.69
CA THR A 279 18.08 1.48 -10.62
C THR A 279 18.55 0.65 -11.80
N GLY A 280 19.22 1.26 -12.78
CA GLY A 280 19.54 0.61 -14.05
C GLY A 280 21.01 0.42 -14.32
N TYR A 281 21.47 -0.84 -14.29
CA TYR A 281 22.64 -1.28 -15.05
C TYR A 281 22.17 -1.80 -16.41
N ILE A 282 22.52 -1.10 -17.49
CA ILE A 282 22.35 -1.63 -18.85
C ILE A 282 23.67 -2.27 -19.24
N TYR A 283 23.75 -3.61 -19.13
CA TYR A 283 24.84 -4.37 -19.74
C TYR A 283 24.50 -4.57 -21.24
N ASN A 284 25.44 -4.26 -22.14
CA ASN A 284 25.36 -4.47 -23.60
C ASN A 284 24.67 -3.42 -24.50
N GLY A 285 24.49 -2.18 -24.04
CA GLY A 285 24.40 -1.02 -24.95
C GLY A 285 23.19 -0.95 -25.91
N THR A 286 22.14 -1.74 -25.69
CA THR A 286 20.87 -1.59 -26.42
C THR A 286 19.86 -0.90 -25.50
N ASP A 287 19.70 0.41 -25.66
CA ASP A 287 18.65 1.18 -24.99
C ASP A 287 17.28 0.73 -25.53
N ILE A 288 16.63 -0.21 -24.85
CA ILE A 288 15.22 -0.50 -25.11
C ILE A 288 14.41 0.50 -24.30
N PRO A 289 13.67 1.44 -24.93
CA PRO A 289 12.85 2.39 -24.21
C PRO A 289 11.70 1.65 -23.56
N PHE A 290 11.52 1.87 -22.27
CA PHE A 290 10.35 1.42 -21.53
C PHE A 290 9.85 2.59 -20.68
N TYR A 291 8.57 2.53 -20.34
CA TYR A 291 7.96 3.43 -19.39
C TYR A 291 6.94 2.68 -18.53
N VAL A 292 6.58 3.34 -17.43
CA VAL A 292 5.53 2.93 -16.52
C VAL A 292 4.64 4.14 -16.28
N ILE A 293 3.33 3.92 -16.30
CA ILE A 293 2.33 4.93 -15.92
C ILE A 293 1.72 4.48 -14.60
N THR A 294 1.53 5.41 -13.68
CA THR A 294 1.11 5.12 -12.30
C THR A 294 0.12 6.16 -11.81
N ASP A 295 -0.81 5.74 -10.96
CA ASP A 295 -1.87 6.59 -10.41
C ASP A 295 -2.34 6.10 -9.02
N ASP A 296 -3.10 6.93 -8.31
CA ASP A 296 -3.61 6.71 -6.94
C ASP A 296 -2.60 6.06 -5.98
N PHE A 297 -1.55 6.80 -5.66
CA PHE A 297 -0.59 6.37 -4.65
C PHE A 297 -1.23 6.40 -3.28
N TYR A 298 -1.16 5.29 -2.56
CA TYR A 298 -1.53 5.18 -1.16
C TYR A 298 -0.38 4.62 -0.35
N LEU A 299 -0.14 5.18 0.83
CA LEU A 299 0.80 4.67 1.83
C LEU A 299 0.17 4.85 3.21
N ASP A 300 0.29 3.86 4.08
CA ASP A 300 -0.17 3.90 5.48
C ASP A 300 0.80 3.08 6.34
N PHE A 301 0.99 3.44 7.62
CA PHE A 301 1.83 2.66 8.55
C PHE A 301 1.08 1.54 9.28
N THR A 302 -0.12 1.21 8.82
CA THR A 302 -0.94 0.10 9.27
C THR A 302 -1.57 -0.59 8.06
N LYS A 303 -2.41 -1.60 8.26
CA LYS A 303 -3.26 -2.13 7.19
C LYS A 303 -4.57 -1.35 7.02
N ALA A 304 -4.85 -0.36 7.88
CA ALA A 304 -6.13 0.30 7.92
C ALA A 304 -6.40 1.08 6.64
N ARG A 305 -7.56 0.86 6.03
CA ARG A 305 -8.00 1.57 4.82
C ARG A 305 -9.47 1.31 4.54
N VAL A 306 -10.07 2.19 3.75
CA VAL A 306 -11.42 1.99 3.19
C VAL A 306 -11.31 1.70 1.71
N GLU A 307 -12.04 0.68 1.24
CA GLU A 307 -12.07 0.31 -0.18
C GLU A 307 -13.50 0.21 -0.71
N LEU A 308 -13.69 0.62 -1.97
CA LEU A 308 -14.83 0.21 -2.77
C LEU A 308 -14.44 -1.05 -3.55
N SER A 309 -15.32 -2.05 -3.62
CA SER A 309 -15.13 -3.23 -4.46
C SER A 309 -16.38 -3.58 -5.26
N ASP A 310 -16.22 -4.24 -6.41
CA ASP A 310 -17.30 -4.82 -7.19
C ASP A 310 -17.85 -6.14 -6.63
N ASN A 311 -17.15 -6.75 -5.67
CA ASN A 311 -17.54 -8.02 -5.05
C ASN A 311 -18.30 -7.81 -3.71
N PRO A 312 -19.48 -8.44 -3.50
CA PRO A 312 -20.24 -8.36 -2.23
C PRO A 312 -19.60 -9.05 -1.03
N ALA A 313 -18.63 -9.95 -1.25
CA ALA A 313 -17.86 -10.60 -0.18
C ALA A 313 -16.37 -10.26 -0.29
N TRP A 314 -15.70 -10.10 0.86
CA TRP A 314 -14.26 -9.95 0.86
C TRP A 314 -13.59 -11.29 0.58
N ASP A 315 -12.91 -11.39 -0.55
CA ASP A 315 -12.17 -12.58 -0.96
C ASP A 315 -10.88 -12.14 -1.66
N GLU A 316 -9.74 -12.37 -1.00
CA GLU A 316 -8.42 -12.07 -1.56
C GLU A 316 -7.90 -13.21 -2.43
N THR A 317 -8.61 -14.32 -2.58
CA THR A 317 -8.18 -15.43 -3.45
C THR A 317 -8.53 -15.20 -4.92
N ILE A 318 -9.39 -14.21 -5.19
CA ILE A 318 -9.85 -13.84 -6.52
C ILE A 318 -9.41 -12.42 -6.89
N GLN A 319 -9.36 -12.16 -8.21
CA GLN A 319 -9.23 -10.78 -8.69
C GLN A 319 -10.57 -10.08 -8.51
N ALA A 320 -10.51 -8.84 -8.03
CA ALA A 320 -11.67 -7.98 -7.85
C ALA A 320 -11.27 -6.54 -8.13
N HIS A 321 -12.17 -5.78 -8.75
CA HIS A 321 -11.95 -4.36 -8.92
C HIS A 321 -12.10 -3.68 -7.56
N LYS A 322 -11.02 -3.07 -7.06
CA LYS A 322 -10.99 -2.38 -5.77
C LYS A 322 -10.37 -0.99 -5.86
N GLU A 323 -11.04 0.03 -5.33
CA GLU A 323 -10.56 1.42 -5.28
C GLU A 323 -10.35 1.87 -3.83
N ILE A 324 -9.13 2.25 -3.48
CA ILE A 324 -8.84 2.83 -2.17
C ILE A 324 -9.50 4.21 -2.08
N GLN A 325 -10.17 4.45 -0.96
CA GLN A 325 -10.77 5.74 -0.64
C GLN A 325 -9.81 6.56 0.22
N GLN A 326 -9.85 7.88 0.08
CA GLN A 326 -9.04 8.80 0.88
C GLN A 326 -9.73 9.05 2.24
N PRO A 327 -9.18 8.60 3.38
CA PRO A 327 -9.79 8.90 4.66
C PRO A 327 -9.48 10.36 5.06
N LEU A 328 -10.47 11.02 5.67
CA LEU A 328 -10.41 12.39 6.21
C LEU A 328 -10.40 12.40 7.74
N SER A 329 -11.00 11.38 8.36
CA SER A 329 -11.02 11.17 9.81
C SER A 329 -11.27 9.69 10.11
N TRP A 330 -10.65 9.14 11.13
CA TRP A 330 -10.84 7.75 11.54
C TRP A 330 -10.92 7.63 13.07
N SER A 331 -11.92 6.91 13.54
CA SER A 331 -12.13 6.59 14.95
C SER A 331 -12.80 5.22 15.03
N GLU A 332 -12.87 4.66 16.24
CA GLU A 332 -13.43 3.32 16.47
C GLU A 332 -14.83 3.11 15.89
N ASN A 333 -15.64 4.18 15.81
CA ASN A 333 -17.06 4.12 15.44
C ASN A 333 -17.42 4.99 14.24
N TYR A 334 -16.51 5.85 13.75
CA TYR A 334 -16.78 6.77 12.66
C TYR A 334 -15.56 6.92 11.75
N ILE A 335 -15.81 6.83 10.44
CA ILE A 335 -14.85 7.17 9.40
C ILE A 335 -15.50 8.21 8.47
N THR A 336 -14.74 9.20 8.07
CA THR A 336 -15.13 10.11 6.97
C THR A 336 -14.12 9.89 5.85
N ILE A 337 -14.60 9.75 4.62
CA ILE A 337 -13.74 9.62 3.43
C ILE A 337 -14.09 10.69 2.40
N ASN A 338 -13.13 11.02 1.55
CA ASN A 338 -13.38 11.59 0.23
C ASN A 338 -13.45 10.43 -0.78
N VAL A 339 -14.51 10.41 -1.58
CA VAL A 339 -14.78 9.30 -2.49
C VAL A 339 -13.81 9.35 -3.65
N ASN A 340 -13.01 8.29 -3.76
CA ASN A 340 -12.30 7.93 -4.98
C ASN A 340 -13.16 6.95 -5.76
N GLN A 341 -13.93 7.45 -6.73
CA GLN A 341 -14.78 6.61 -7.57
C GLN A 341 -13.96 5.70 -8.48
N GLY A 342 -12.73 6.10 -8.84
CA GLY A 342 -11.91 5.43 -9.83
C GLY A 342 -12.67 5.10 -11.11
N SER A 343 -12.56 3.86 -11.58
CA SER A 343 -13.19 3.41 -12.82
C SER A 343 -14.63 2.91 -12.67
N PHE A 344 -15.21 2.98 -11.47
CA PHE A 344 -16.62 2.64 -11.28
C PHE A 344 -17.52 3.62 -12.04
N SER A 345 -18.54 3.10 -12.72
CA SER A 345 -19.50 3.93 -13.45
C SER A 345 -20.66 4.40 -12.57
N ASN A 346 -21.22 5.58 -12.85
CA ASN A 346 -22.43 6.05 -12.19
C ASN A 346 -23.58 5.03 -12.35
N GLY A 347 -24.28 4.74 -11.25
CA GLY A 347 -25.34 3.72 -11.18
C GLY A 347 -24.84 2.29 -10.97
N GLN A 348 -23.54 2.04 -11.05
CA GLN A 348 -22.96 0.73 -10.72
C GLN A 348 -23.11 0.45 -9.23
N GLN A 349 -23.39 -0.81 -8.90
CA GLN A 349 -23.35 -1.31 -7.53
C GLN A 349 -21.89 -1.57 -7.16
N ALA A 350 -21.45 -1.02 -6.04
CA ALA A 350 -20.19 -1.34 -5.39
C ALA A 350 -20.46 -1.69 -3.93
N TYR A 351 -19.42 -2.12 -3.23
CA TYR A 351 -19.47 -2.53 -1.84
C TYR A 351 -18.33 -1.90 -1.07
N LEU A 352 -18.67 -1.28 0.05
CA LEU A 352 -17.72 -0.62 0.92
C LEU A 352 -17.12 -1.64 1.90
N TYR A 353 -15.80 -1.60 2.03
CA TYR A 353 -15.04 -2.38 2.98
C TYR A 353 -14.19 -1.46 3.86
N ILE A 354 -14.11 -1.80 5.14
CA ILE A 354 -13.21 -1.24 6.12
C ILE A 354 -12.26 -2.35 6.51
N ILE A 355 -10.97 -2.10 6.31
CA ILE A 355 -9.89 -2.90 6.84
C ILE A 355 -9.33 -2.11 8.02
N ASP A 356 -9.18 -2.75 9.18
CA ASP A 356 -8.59 -2.12 10.37
C ASP A 356 -7.05 -2.12 10.34
N GLY A 357 -6.43 -1.58 11.40
CA GLY A 357 -4.97 -1.46 11.50
C GLY A 357 -4.21 -2.79 11.49
N ASP A 358 -4.89 -3.89 11.85
CA ASP A 358 -4.32 -5.24 11.89
C ASP A 358 -4.66 -6.07 10.64
N GLY A 359 -5.54 -5.55 9.78
CA GLY A 359 -5.93 -6.17 8.52
C GLY A 359 -7.25 -6.94 8.60
N THR A 360 -7.98 -6.87 9.71
CA THR A 360 -9.32 -7.47 9.80
C THR A 360 -10.30 -6.64 8.99
N VAL A 361 -11.20 -7.31 8.31
CA VAL A 361 -12.13 -6.69 7.35
C VAL A 361 -13.57 -7.13 7.63
N ASN A 362 -14.54 -6.24 7.38
CA ASN A 362 -15.94 -6.62 7.39
C ASN A 362 -16.20 -7.73 6.36
N ALA A 363 -16.70 -8.88 6.81
CA ALA A 363 -16.86 -10.07 5.96
C ALA A 363 -17.80 -9.85 4.76
N ASN A 364 -18.87 -9.08 4.98
CA ASN A 364 -19.84 -8.70 3.94
C ASN A 364 -19.67 -7.22 3.63
N GLY A 365 -19.59 -6.88 2.35
CA GLY A 365 -19.48 -5.50 1.90
C GLY A 365 -20.78 -4.73 2.10
N TYR A 366 -20.70 -3.46 2.51
CA TYR A 366 -21.86 -2.60 2.63
C TYR A 366 -22.25 -2.06 1.23
N PRO A 367 -23.46 -2.33 0.73
CA PRO A 367 -23.83 -1.95 -0.63
C PRO A 367 -23.92 -0.43 -0.79
N VAL A 368 -23.23 0.09 -1.79
CA VAL A 368 -23.30 1.50 -2.19
C VAL A 368 -23.58 1.61 -3.68
N ARG A 369 -24.44 2.55 -4.07
CA ARG A 369 -24.71 2.83 -5.48
C ARG A 369 -23.97 4.07 -5.92
N ILE A 370 -23.05 3.91 -6.87
CA ILE A 370 -22.20 5.00 -7.35
C ILE A 370 -23.05 6.09 -7.98
N GLY A 371 -22.75 7.36 -7.67
CA GLY A 371 -23.53 8.51 -8.11
C GLY A 371 -24.82 8.78 -7.32
N SER A 372 -25.16 7.95 -6.33
CA SER A 372 -26.39 8.11 -5.54
C SER A 372 -26.14 8.81 -4.21
N ASP A 373 -27.18 9.47 -3.69
CA ASP A 373 -27.24 9.94 -2.31
C ASP A 373 -27.60 8.75 -1.40
N LEU A 374 -26.74 8.49 -0.42
CA LEU A 374 -26.86 7.40 0.55
C LEU A 374 -27.47 7.88 1.87
N THR A 375 -27.89 9.13 1.99
CA THR A 375 -28.57 9.59 3.20
C THR A 375 -29.86 8.79 3.40
N ASP A 376 -29.93 8.14 4.56
CA ASP A 376 -31.15 7.48 4.99
C ASP A 376 -32.26 8.53 5.17
N SER A 377 -33.11 8.61 4.16
CA SER A 377 -34.30 9.47 4.15
C SER A 377 -35.58 8.66 4.39
N ALA A 378 -35.46 7.33 4.57
CA ALA A 378 -36.59 6.48 4.87
C ALA A 378 -36.88 6.56 6.37
N PRO A 379 -38.10 6.93 6.79
CA PRO A 379 -38.52 6.71 8.17
C PRO A 379 -38.35 5.23 8.52
N PRO A 380 -37.96 4.88 9.76
CA PRO A 380 -37.92 3.48 10.18
C PRO A 380 -39.28 2.82 9.93
N ASP A 381 -39.25 1.58 9.47
CA ASP A 381 -40.47 0.80 9.26
C ASP A 381 -41.32 0.81 10.55
N ILE A 382 -42.63 1.00 10.37
CA ILE A 382 -43.58 0.99 11.50
C ILE A 382 -43.46 -0.39 12.15
N PRO A 383 -43.22 -0.50 13.47
CA PRO A 383 -43.13 -1.79 14.14
C PRO A 383 -44.41 -2.60 13.92
N GLU A 384 -44.29 -3.74 13.24
CA GLU A 384 -45.40 -4.70 13.16
C GLU A 384 -45.54 -5.41 14.52
N GLY A 385 -46.69 -5.21 15.18
CA GLY A 385 -47.02 -5.94 16.42
C GLY A 385 -47.26 -5.09 17.68
N LEU A 386 -47.21 -3.76 17.60
CA LEU A 386 -47.69 -2.91 18.71
C LEU A 386 -49.22 -2.92 18.75
N SER A 387 -49.80 -3.86 19.50
CA SER A 387 -51.19 -3.77 19.95
C SER A 387 -51.22 -3.01 21.27
N VAL A 388 -51.63 -1.74 21.22
CA VAL A 388 -51.98 -1.00 22.43
C VAL A 388 -53.39 -1.45 22.82
N TYR A 389 -53.49 -2.31 23.82
CA TYR A 389 -54.76 -2.70 24.43
C TYR A 389 -55.21 -1.69 25.49
#